data_AF-A0A540KAP2-F1
#
_entry.id   AF-A0A540KAP2-F1
#
_cell.length_a   1.000
_cell.length_b   1.000
_cell.length_c   1.000
_cell.angle_alpha   90.00
_cell.angle_beta   90.00
_cell.angle_gamma   90.00
#
_symmetry.space_group_name_H-M   'P 1'
#
loop_
_entity.id
_entity.type
_entity.pdbx_description
1 polymer ?
#
loop_
_entity_poly.entity_id
_entity_poly.type
_entity_poly.pdbx_seq_one_letter_code
_entity_poly.pdbx_strand_id
1 'polypeptide(L)'
;MQCLREKNFKQTIPPLKIQEGEEITHETATAALKRAVRFTAALQSSHGHWPAEFSGPLFYTPPLVMCLYITGHLNVVLSAEHRKEVKRCIYNHQNKDGGWGLAVGSHSSMFGTAFNYVCLRLLGEGPDAGEDNGMARGRKWILDHGGVTNILSWGKIWLSILGVFDWSGCNPMPPEYWILPSILPIHPGTYGQLFNKVAVSLSVAQAGMKSIPSCSTKSATFS
;
A
#
# COMPACT_ATOMS: atom_id res chain seq x y z
N MET A 1 12.39 -17.62 3.47
CA MET A 1 12.58 -16.64 4.57
C MET A 1 14.05 -16.29 4.70
N GLN A 2 14.39 -15.00 4.57
CA GLN A 2 15.76 -14.50 4.61
C GLN A 2 16.47 -14.84 5.93
N CYS A 3 15.81 -14.63 7.08
CA CYS A 3 16.40 -14.90 8.40
C CYS A 3 16.86 -16.35 8.60
N LEU A 4 16.12 -17.33 8.06
CA LEU A 4 16.51 -18.74 8.14
C LEU A 4 17.74 -19.04 7.27
N ARG A 5 17.82 -18.40 6.10
CA ARG A 5 18.95 -18.55 5.18
C ARG A 5 20.23 -17.96 5.79
N GLU A 6 20.15 -16.76 6.35
CA GLU A 6 21.28 -16.11 7.02
C GLU A 6 21.82 -16.92 8.20
N LYS A 7 20.94 -17.64 8.90
CA LYS A 7 21.31 -18.52 10.01
C LYS A 7 21.71 -19.94 9.60
N ASN A 8 21.74 -20.25 8.30
CA ASN A 8 21.94 -21.61 7.79
C ASN A 8 21.04 -22.65 8.51
N PHE A 9 19.82 -22.26 8.84
CA PHE A 9 18.93 -23.10 9.66
C PHE A 9 18.55 -24.36 8.90
N LYS A 10 18.72 -25.51 9.56
CA LYS A 10 18.24 -26.81 9.08
C LYS A 10 17.22 -27.37 10.07
N GLN A 11 16.04 -27.71 9.58
CA GLN A 11 15.02 -28.37 10.37
C GLN A 11 15.42 -29.84 10.57
N THR A 12 15.78 -30.21 11.79
CA THR A 12 16.22 -31.57 12.15
C THR A 12 15.07 -32.48 12.51
N ILE A 13 13.91 -31.92 12.85
CA ILE A 13 12.72 -32.71 13.19
C ILE A 13 11.91 -32.95 11.91
N PRO A 14 11.72 -34.23 11.49
CA PRO A 14 11.03 -34.54 10.24
C PRO A 14 9.59 -34.03 10.27
N PRO A 15 9.02 -33.68 9.10
CA PRO A 15 7.60 -33.34 9.02
C PRO A 15 6.76 -34.56 9.38
N LEU A 16 5.80 -34.37 10.28
CA LEU A 16 4.80 -35.38 10.62
C LEU A 16 3.81 -35.49 9.46
N LYS A 17 3.48 -36.71 9.06
CA LYS A 17 2.38 -37.00 8.14
C LYS A 17 1.27 -37.61 8.99
N ILE A 18 0.14 -36.92 9.09
CA ILE A 18 -1.05 -37.40 9.79
C ILE A 18 -2.11 -37.59 8.71
N GLN A 19 -2.70 -38.78 8.64
CA GLN A 19 -3.78 -39.07 7.70
C GLN A 19 -5.13 -38.58 8.23
N GLU A 20 -6.07 -38.38 7.32
CA GLU A 20 -7.43 -37.97 7.69
C GLU A 20 -8.10 -39.09 8.50
N GLY A 21 -8.55 -38.78 9.72
CA GLY A 21 -9.14 -39.75 10.66
C GLY A 21 -8.15 -40.46 11.60
N GLU A 22 -6.86 -40.17 11.51
CA GLU A 22 -5.85 -40.73 12.42
C GLU A 22 -5.90 -40.05 13.80
N GLU A 23 -5.83 -40.84 14.88
CA GLU A 23 -5.88 -40.32 16.25
C GLU A 23 -4.58 -39.56 16.60
N ILE A 24 -4.72 -38.31 17.04
CA ILE A 24 -3.56 -37.48 17.43
C ILE A 24 -3.08 -37.89 18.81
N THR A 25 -2.00 -38.66 18.87
CA THR A 25 -1.37 -39.04 20.13
C THR A 25 -0.58 -37.90 20.78
N HIS A 26 -0.31 -38.02 22.08
CA HIS A 26 0.52 -37.06 22.82
C HIS A 26 1.94 -36.93 22.23
N GLU A 27 2.53 -38.03 21.76
CA GLU A 27 3.84 -38.04 21.09
C GLU A 27 3.80 -37.24 19.79
N THR A 28 2.74 -37.41 19.01
CA THR A 28 2.53 -36.71 17.74
C THR A 28 2.41 -35.20 17.97
N ALA A 29 1.58 -34.80 18.93
CA ALA A 29 1.44 -33.40 19.34
C ALA A 29 2.77 -32.81 19.85
N THR A 30 3.50 -33.56 20.69
CA THR A 30 4.80 -33.14 21.23
C THR A 30 5.84 -32.95 20.14
N ALA A 31 5.90 -33.85 19.16
CA ALA A 31 6.82 -33.75 18.03
C ALA A 31 6.48 -32.53 17.15
N ALA A 32 5.20 -32.27 16.89
CA ALA A 32 4.74 -31.10 16.13
C ALA A 32 5.12 -29.80 16.84
N LEU A 33 4.87 -29.72 18.16
CA LEU A 33 5.22 -28.58 18.99
C LEU A 33 6.72 -28.32 18.99
N LYS A 34 7.55 -29.35 19.24
CA LYS A 34 9.02 -29.21 19.21
C LYS A 34 9.51 -28.70 17.86
N ARG A 35 8.92 -29.18 16.76
CA ARG A 35 9.26 -28.74 15.41
C ARG A 35 8.89 -27.27 15.16
N ALA A 36 7.69 -26.86 15.58
CA ALA A 36 7.20 -25.49 15.48
C ALA A 36 8.05 -24.53 16.32
N VAL A 37 8.30 -24.86 17.59
CA VAL A 37 9.15 -24.06 18.49
C VAL A 37 10.55 -23.89 17.92
N ARG A 38 11.17 -24.96 17.40
CA ARG A 38 12.50 -24.88 16.79
C ARG A 38 12.52 -23.97 15.56
N PHE A 39 11.47 -24.02 14.74
CA PHE A 39 11.33 -23.16 13.57
C PHE A 39 11.12 -21.69 13.95
N THR A 40 10.18 -21.42 14.86
CA THR A 40 9.88 -20.06 15.32
C THR A 40 11.06 -19.45 16.07
N ALA A 41 11.74 -20.19 16.94
CA ALA A 41 12.97 -19.73 17.60
C ALA A 41 14.07 -19.36 16.59
N ALA A 42 14.20 -20.12 15.50
CA ALA A 42 15.15 -19.80 14.45
C ALA A 42 14.81 -18.50 13.70
N LEU A 43 13.53 -18.07 13.67
CA LEU A 43 13.11 -16.80 13.08
C LEU A 43 13.42 -15.57 13.94
N GLN A 44 13.68 -15.73 15.24
CA GLN A 44 13.95 -14.60 16.14
C GLN A 44 15.18 -13.81 15.66
N SER A 45 15.10 -12.49 15.51
CA SER A 45 16.25 -11.67 15.12
C SER A 45 17.33 -11.64 16.21
N SER A 46 18.51 -11.15 15.88
CA SER A 46 19.60 -10.90 16.85
C SER A 46 19.19 -9.94 17.98
N HIS A 47 18.14 -9.13 17.77
CA HIS A 47 17.60 -8.19 18.75
C HIS A 47 16.42 -8.77 19.55
N GLY A 48 16.11 -10.06 19.39
CA GLY A 48 15.09 -10.75 20.19
C GLY A 48 13.65 -10.61 19.69
N HIS A 49 13.37 -9.83 18.64
CA HIS A 49 12.03 -9.71 18.04
C HIS A 49 11.81 -10.72 16.90
N TRP A 50 10.57 -10.93 16.47
CA TRP A 50 10.25 -11.77 15.31
C TRP A 50 9.86 -10.92 14.11
N PRO A 51 10.75 -10.77 13.11
CA PRO A 51 10.39 -10.07 11.89
C PRO A 51 9.31 -10.87 11.16
N ALA A 52 8.22 -10.19 10.83
CA ALA A 52 7.13 -10.74 10.07
C ALA A 52 6.80 -9.81 8.90
N GLU A 53 6.40 -10.41 7.79
CA GLU A 53 5.87 -9.65 6.67
C GLU A 53 4.48 -9.11 7.06
N PHE A 54 4.34 -7.78 7.13
CA PHE A 54 3.06 -7.12 7.30
C PHE A 54 2.56 -6.61 5.95
N SER A 55 2.33 -7.56 5.04
CA SER A 55 1.74 -7.32 3.73
C SER A 55 0.21 -7.42 3.81
N GLY A 56 -0.48 -6.66 2.96
CA GLY A 56 -1.94 -6.71 2.89
C GLY A 56 -2.48 -5.47 2.18
N PRO A 57 -2.39 -4.28 2.78
CA PRO A 57 -2.91 -3.06 2.14
C PRO A 57 -2.08 -2.64 0.92
N LEU A 58 -2.72 -2.53 -0.23
CA LEU A 58 -2.11 -2.11 -1.50
C LEU A 58 -2.12 -0.58 -1.69
N PHE A 59 -2.39 0.18 -0.63
CA PHE A 59 -2.49 1.64 -0.67
C PHE A 59 -1.48 2.37 0.24
N TYR A 60 -0.53 1.69 0.87
CA TYR A 60 0.54 2.36 1.62
C TYR A 60 1.74 2.74 0.75
N THR A 61 2.12 1.86 -0.18
CA THR A 61 3.24 2.11 -1.09
C THR A 61 2.97 3.27 -2.06
N PRO A 62 1.78 3.41 -2.68
CA PRO A 62 1.53 4.52 -3.59
C PRO A 62 1.70 5.91 -2.96
N PRO A 63 1.10 6.25 -1.79
CA PRO A 63 1.32 7.54 -1.15
C PRO A 63 2.79 7.81 -0.80
N LEU A 64 3.56 6.79 -0.38
CA LEU A 64 5.00 6.94 -0.14
C LEU A 64 5.73 7.35 -1.42
N VAL A 65 5.47 6.65 -2.53
CA VAL A 65 6.07 6.99 -3.84
C VAL A 65 5.65 8.39 -4.29
N MET A 66 4.38 8.76 -4.13
CA MET A 66 3.88 10.10 -4.43
C MET A 66 4.61 11.16 -3.61
N CYS A 67 4.73 11.00 -2.29
CA CYS A 67 5.49 11.89 -1.41
C CYS A 67 6.94 12.08 -1.87
N LEU A 68 7.64 10.96 -2.11
CA LEU A 68 9.03 10.99 -2.53
C LEU A 68 9.21 11.62 -3.90
N TYR A 69 8.23 11.43 -4.80
CA TYR A 69 8.20 12.08 -6.10
C TYR A 69 8.01 13.60 -5.96
N ILE A 70 6.99 14.04 -5.22
CA ILE A 70 6.66 15.45 -5.00
C ILE A 70 7.84 16.19 -4.35
N THR A 71 8.51 15.56 -3.39
CA THR A 71 9.64 16.17 -2.68
C THR A 71 10.97 16.06 -3.44
N GLY A 72 11.03 15.35 -4.57
CA GLY A 72 12.26 15.16 -5.35
C GLY A 72 13.25 14.13 -4.77
N HIS A 73 12.84 13.35 -3.77
CA HIS A 73 13.70 12.39 -3.06
C HIS A 73 13.53 10.93 -3.52
N LEU A 74 12.72 10.67 -4.55
CA LEU A 74 12.44 9.31 -5.02
C LEU A 74 13.71 8.49 -5.28
N ASN A 75 14.68 9.05 -6.00
CA ASN A 75 15.92 8.36 -6.35
C ASN A 75 16.96 8.36 -5.21
N VAL A 76 16.75 9.19 -4.19
CA VAL A 76 17.62 9.26 -3.00
C VAL A 76 17.22 8.19 -1.99
N VAL A 77 15.91 8.01 -1.77
CA VAL A 77 15.37 7.09 -0.77
C VAL A 77 15.17 5.68 -1.35
N LEU A 78 14.66 5.57 -2.58
CA LEU A 78 14.44 4.28 -3.24
C LEU A 78 15.55 4.03 -4.24
N SER A 79 16.37 3.00 -4.00
CA SER A 79 17.35 2.50 -4.96
C SER A 79 16.66 1.93 -6.21
N ALA A 80 17.44 1.64 -7.25
CA ALA A 80 16.92 0.99 -8.46
C ALA A 80 16.23 -0.35 -8.15
N GLU A 81 16.81 -1.15 -7.25
CA GLU A 81 16.25 -2.43 -6.84
C GLU A 81 14.97 -2.25 -6.01
N HIS A 82 14.90 -1.26 -5.12
CA HIS A 82 13.65 -0.95 -4.41
C HIS A 82 12.53 -0.61 -5.38
N ARG A 83 12.80 0.23 -6.38
CA ARG A 83 11.80 0.59 -7.40
C ARG A 83 11.37 -0.62 -8.22
N LYS A 84 12.32 -1.47 -8.63
CA LYS A 84 12.03 -2.72 -9.36
C LYS A 84 11.11 -3.65 -8.55
N GLU A 85 11.40 -3.84 -7.26
CA GLU A 85 10.61 -4.69 -6.39
C GLU A 85 9.23 -4.11 -6.07
N VAL A 86 9.10 -2.78 -5.93
CA VAL A 86 7.80 -2.13 -5.80
C VAL A 86 6.94 -2.40 -7.04
N LYS A 87 7.50 -2.23 -8.25
CA LYS A 87 6.77 -2.53 -9.50
C LYS A 87 6.36 -3.99 -9.58
N ARG A 88 7.28 -4.92 -9.28
CA ARG A 88 7.01 -6.36 -9.24
C ARG A 88 5.89 -6.69 -8.26
N CYS A 89 5.92 -6.10 -7.07
CA CYS A 89 4.88 -6.30 -6.05
C CYS A 89 3.51 -5.81 -6.54
N ILE A 90 3.43 -4.63 -7.15
CA ILE A 90 2.16 -4.11 -7.66
C ILE A 90 1.62 -5.01 -8.79
N TYR A 91 2.45 -5.37 -9.77
CA TYR A 91 2.00 -6.23 -10.88
C TYR A 91 1.55 -7.62 -10.42
N ASN A 92 2.24 -8.23 -9.46
CA ASN A 92 1.87 -9.54 -8.90
C ASN A 92 0.48 -9.57 -8.25
N HIS A 93 -0.03 -8.40 -7.84
CA HIS A 93 -1.33 -8.27 -7.18
C HIS A 93 -2.38 -7.59 -8.08
N GLN A 94 -2.10 -7.44 -9.38
CA GLN A 94 -3.12 -7.00 -10.32
C GLN A 94 -4.17 -8.11 -10.49
N ASN A 95 -5.43 -7.75 -10.36
CA ASN A 95 -6.53 -8.68 -10.54
C ASN A 95 -6.71 -9.03 -12.03
N LYS A 96 -7.39 -10.15 -12.29
CA LYS A 96 -7.69 -10.62 -13.66
C LYS A 96 -8.50 -9.61 -14.48
N ASP A 97 -9.29 -8.76 -13.83
CA ASP A 97 -10.05 -7.68 -14.46
C ASP A 97 -9.18 -6.46 -14.84
N GLY A 98 -7.89 -6.47 -14.48
CA GLY A 98 -6.95 -5.38 -14.72
C GLY A 98 -6.87 -4.35 -13.60
N GLY A 99 -7.72 -4.42 -12.59
CA GLY A 99 -7.72 -3.48 -11.47
C GLY A 99 -6.86 -3.92 -10.29
N TRP A 100 -6.86 -3.08 -9.24
CA TRP A 100 -6.30 -3.39 -7.93
C TRP A 100 -7.29 -3.08 -6.81
N GLY A 101 -7.30 -3.94 -5.79
CA GLY A 101 -8.11 -3.75 -4.60
C GLY A 101 -7.43 -2.91 -3.52
N LEU A 102 -8.12 -2.72 -2.39
CA LEU A 102 -7.56 -2.06 -1.20
C LEU A 102 -6.56 -2.95 -0.47
N ALA A 103 -6.75 -4.26 -0.55
CA ALA A 103 -5.86 -5.26 -0.02
C ALA A 103 -5.54 -6.35 -1.05
N VAL A 104 -4.46 -7.08 -0.84
CA VAL A 104 -4.12 -8.28 -1.60
C VAL A 104 -5.30 -9.25 -1.63
N GLY A 105 -5.68 -9.70 -2.82
CA GLY A 105 -6.79 -10.62 -3.03
C GLY A 105 -8.20 -10.00 -2.92
N SER A 106 -8.32 -8.71 -2.61
CA SER A 106 -9.61 -8.02 -2.63
C SER A 106 -10.04 -7.62 -4.04
N HIS A 107 -11.35 -7.44 -4.24
CA HIS A 107 -11.90 -6.94 -5.49
C HIS A 107 -11.33 -5.57 -5.86
N SER A 108 -11.22 -5.34 -7.16
CA SER A 108 -10.72 -4.08 -7.70
C SER A 108 -11.59 -2.91 -7.26
N SER A 109 -10.96 -1.79 -6.93
CA SER A 109 -11.62 -0.57 -6.48
C SER A 109 -11.03 0.64 -7.18
N MET A 110 -11.79 1.73 -7.31
CA MET A 110 -11.26 2.96 -7.92
C MET A 110 -10.04 3.49 -7.18
N PHE A 111 -10.08 3.49 -5.84
CA PHE A 111 -8.96 3.93 -5.02
C PHE A 111 -7.72 3.06 -5.21
N GLY A 112 -7.86 1.73 -5.05
CA GLY A 112 -6.75 0.80 -5.24
C GLY A 112 -6.16 0.86 -6.64
N THR A 113 -7.01 0.85 -7.67
CA THR A 113 -6.59 0.84 -9.07
C THR A 113 -5.90 2.14 -9.47
N ALA A 114 -6.52 3.30 -9.18
CA ALA A 114 -5.94 4.59 -9.54
C ALA A 114 -4.61 4.84 -8.82
N PHE A 115 -4.50 4.50 -7.54
CA PHE A 115 -3.27 4.71 -6.78
C PHE A 115 -2.13 3.82 -7.26
N ASN A 116 -2.40 2.54 -7.52
CA ASN A 116 -1.37 1.63 -8.03
C ASN A 116 -0.97 1.99 -9.47
N TYR A 117 -1.90 2.39 -10.32
CA TYR A 117 -1.61 2.91 -11.65
C TYR A 117 -0.70 4.14 -11.59
N VAL A 118 -1.07 5.16 -10.81
CA VAL A 118 -0.26 6.38 -10.65
C VAL A 118 1.11 6.06 -10.05
N CYS A 119 1.18 5.15 -9.08
CA CYS A 119 2.46 4.69 -8.52
C CYS A 119 3.40 4.14 -9.60
N LEU A 120 2.91 3.23 -10.45
CA LEU A 120 3.67 2.65 -11.55
C LEU A 120 4.13 3.73 -12.54
N ARG A 121 3.23 4.67 -12.88
CA ARG A 121 3.56 5.81 -13.73
C ARG A 121 4.67 6.69 -13.16
N LEU A 122 4.63 7.00 -11.87
CA LEU A 122 5.67 7.79 -11.18
C LEU A 122 7.00 7.03 -11.08
N LEU A 123 6.97 5.69 -11.08
CA LEU A 123 8.15 4.82 -11.16
C LEU A 123 8.67 4.62 -12.59
N GLY A 124 8.07 5.29 -13.59
CA GLY A 124 8.53 5.33 -14.96
C GLY A 124 7.90 4.29 -15.90
N GLU A 125 6.87 3.55 -15.47
CA GLU A 125 6.13 2.65 -16.37
C GLU A 125 5.35 3.45 -17.42
N GLY A 126 5.45 3.04 -18.69
CA GLY A 126 4.68 3.60 -19.80
C GLY A 126 3.18 3.29 -19.71
N PRO A 127 2.32 3.99 -20.48
CA PRO A 127 0.88 3.73 -20.48
C PRO A 127 0.54 2.31 -20.97
N ASP A 128 1.36 1.72 -21.84
CA ASP A 128 1.15 0.39 -22.39
C ASP A 128 2.21 -0.62 -21.89
N ALA A 129 2.83 -0.33 -20.75
CA ALA A 129 3.85 -1.18 -20.13
C ALA A 129 3.25 -2.30 -19.27
N GLY A 130 4.14 -3.15 -18.75
CA GLY A 130 3.81 -4.33 -17.95
C GLY A 130 3.48 -5.57 -18.80
N GLU A 131 3.69 -6.74 -18.22
CA GLU A 131 3.33 -8.01 -18.84
C GLU A 131 1.82 -8.06 -19.15
N ASP A 132 1.47 -8.65 -20.29
CA ASP A 132 0.10 -8.73 -20.82
C ASP A 132 -0.61 -7.36 -20.97
N ASN A 133 0.14 -6.25 -21.08
CA ASN A 133 -0.35 -4.87 -21.07
C ASN A 133 -1.00 -4.44 -19.74
N GLY A 134 -0.40 -4.81 -18.61
CA GLY A 134 -0.89 -4.49 -17.26
C GLY A 134 -1.31 -3.02 -17.08
N MET A 135 -0.53 -2.06 -17.58
CA MET A 135 -0.87 -0.64 -17.47
C MET A 135 -2.11 -0.26 -18.31
N ALA A 136 -2.21 -0.77 -19.54
CA ALA A 136 -3.37 -0.50 -20.39
C ALA A 136 -4.65 -1.10 -19.80
N ARG A 137 -4.59 -2.30 -19.22
CA ARG A 137 -5.73 -2.91 -18.53
C ARG A 137 -6.15 -2.10 -17.30
N GLY A 138 -5.20 -1.62 -16.51
CA GLY A 138 -5.47 -0.76 -15.36
C GLY A 138 -6.14 0.56 -15.76
N ARG A 139 -5.61 1.22 -16.81
CA ARG A 139 -6.22 2.43 -17.39
C ARG A 139 -7.64 2.15 -17.89
N LYS A 140 -7.83 1.06 -18.65
CA LYS A 140 -9.14 0.65 -19.13
C LYS A 140 -10.12 0.42 -17.99
N TRP A 141 -9.72 -0.30 -16.95
CA TRP A 141 -10.54 -0.53 -15.77
C TRP A 141 -10.99 0.79 -15.13
N ILE A 142 -10.08 1.76 -14.96
CA ILE A 142 -10.41 3.09 -14.41
C ILE A 142 -11.46 3.79 -15.28
N LEU A 143 -11.27 3.82 -16.60
CA LEU A 143 -12.18 4.49 -17.52
C LEU A 143 -13.57 3.82 -17.56
N ASP A 144 -13.62 2.49 -17.61
CA ASP A 144 -14.86 1.72 -17.66
C ASP A 144 -15.70 1.87 -16.36
N HIS A 145 -15.07 2.22 -15.23
CA HIS A 145 -15.73 2.40 -13.93
C HIS A 145 -16.01 3.89 -13.57
N GLY A 146 -16.06 4.75 -14.59
CA GLY A 146 -16.44 6.17 -14.45
C GLY A 146 -15.28 7.10 -14.08
N GLY A 147 -14.04 6.62 -14.13
CA GLY A 147 -12.85 7.43 -13.93
C GLY A 147 -12.60 7.86 -12.48
N VAL A 148 -11.52 8.62 -12.30
CA VAL A 148 -11.06 9.05 -10.97
C VAL A 148 -12.00 10.03 -10.26
N THR A 149 -13.06 10.52 -10.91
CA THR A 149 -14.11 11.32 -10.25
C THR A 149 -14.86 10.53 -9.16
N ASN A 150 -14.93 9.21 -9.32
CA ASN A 150 -15.56 8.28 -8.36
C ASN A 150 -14.60 7.80 -7.26
N ILE A 151 -13.39 8.35 -7.17
CA ILE A 151 -12.44 8.01 -6.12
C ILE A 151 -12.89 8.58 -4.76
N LEU A 152 -12.53 7.89 -3.67
CA LEU A 152 -12.75 8.34 -2.30
C LEU A 152 -12.10 9.72 -2.06
N SER A 153 -12.64 10.51 -1.11
CA SER A 153 -12.22 11.90 -0.84
C SER A 153 -10.71 12.06 -0.62
N TRP A 154 -10.08 11.15 0.12
CA TRP A 154 -8.63 11.15 0.32
C TRP A 154 -7.87 10.95 -1.01
N GLY A 155 -8.41 10.15 -1.91
CA GLY A 155 -7.86 9.94 -3.24
C GLY A 155 -7.83 11.21 -4.06
N LYS A 156 -8.91 12.00 -4.00
CA LYS A 156 -9.01 13.29 -4.70
C LYS A 156 -7.92 14.25 -4.25
N ILE A 157 -7.68 14.35 -2.93
CA ILE A 157 -6.64 15.23 -2.37
C ILE A 157 -5.26 14.85 -2.91
N TRP A 158 -4.89 13.56 -2.90
CA TRP A 158 -3.61 13.11 -3.45
C TRP A 158 -3.44 13.42 -4.94
N LEU A 159 -4.49 13.16 -5.73
CA LEU A 159 -4.48 13.45 -7.16
C LEU A 159 -4.42 14.97 -7.44
N SER A 160 -5.02 15.80 -6.58
CA SER A 160 -4.92 17.27 -6.68
C SER A 160 -3.54 17.79 -6.32
N ILE A 161 -2.88 17.23 -5.30
CA ILE A 161 -1.47 17.55 -4.99
C ILE A 161 -0.58 17.20 -6.19
N LEU A 162 -0.85 16.06 -6.84
CA LEU A 162 -0.17 15.65 -8.08
C LEU A 162 -0.58 16.47 -9.31
N GLY A 163 -1.53 17.40 -9.20
CA GLY A 163 -1.97 18.24 -10.32
C GLY A 163 -2.74 17.51 -11.41
N VAL A 164 -3.28 16.32 -11.12
CA VAL A 164 -4.07 15.51 -12.07
C VAL A 164 -5.57 15.45 -11.73
N PHE A 165 -5.99 16.18 -10.68
CA PHE A 165 -7.39 16.34 -10.29
C PHE A 165 -7.62 17.77 -9.78
N ASP A 166 -8.71 18.40 -10.19
CA ASP A 166 -8.98 19.78 -9.80
C ASP A 166 -9.38 19.88 -8.31
N TRP A 167 -8.79 20.84 -7.58
CA TRP A 167 -9.05 21.03 -6.16
C TRP A 167 -10.53 21.36 -5.86
N SER A 168 -11.28 21.94 -6.80
CA SER A 168 -12.71 22.21 -6.63
C SER A 168 -13.56 20.95 -6.48
N GLY A 169 -13.05 19.79 -6.93
CA GLY A 169 -13.71 18.49 -6.75
C GLY A 169 -13.47 17.85 -5.39
N CYS A 170 -12.64 18.45 -4.53
CA CYS A 170 -12.33 17.97 -3.19
C CYS A 170 -13.29 18.57 -2.16
N ASN A 171 -13.83 17.74 -1.26
CA ASN A 171 -14.59 18.26 -0.11
C ASN A 171 -13.68 19.12 0.77
N PRO A 172 -14.13 20.29 1.25
CA PRO A 172 -13.33 21.16 2.10
C PRO A 172 -13.04 20.50 3.44
N MET A 173 -11.77 20.54 3.86
CA MET A 173 -11.34 20.14 5.20
C MET A 173 -10.60 21.32 5.85
N PRO A 174 -11.34 22.34 6.34
CA PRO A 174 -10.76 23.56 6.89
C PRO A 174 -9.88 23.27 8.12
N PRO A 175 -8.61 23.75 8.15
CA PRO A 175 -7.73 23.59 9.32
C PRO A 175 -8.27 24.31 10.58
N GLU A 176 -9.25 25.20 10.44
CA GLU A 176 -9.91 25.91 11.54
C GLU A 176 -10.66 24.97 12.49
N TYR A 177 -11.04 23.75 12.05
CA TYR A 177 -11.65 22.74 12.92
C TYR A 177 -10.79 22.43 14.15
N TRP A 178 -9.47 22.58 14.05
CA TRP A 178 -8.52 22.32 15.14
C TRP A 178 -8.45 23.43 16.18
N ILE A 179 -9.04 24.60 15.92
CA ILE A 179 -9.12 25.74 16.85
C ILE A 179 -10.41 25.68 17.68
N LEU A 180 -11.36 24.82 17.30
CA LEU A 180 -12.64 24.71 17.99
C LEU A 180 -12.46 24.33 19.47
N PRO A 181 -13.33 24.80 20.37
CA PRO A 181 -13.35 24.34 21.75
C PRO A 181 -13.56 22.82 21.82
N SER A 182 -12.79 22.14 22.68
CA SER A 182 -12.85 20.67 22.83
C SER A 182 -14.20 20.13 23.34
N ILE A 183 -15.05 21.01 23.85
CA ILE A 183 -16.43 20.69 24.26
C ILE A 183 -17.37 20.43 23.08
N LEU A 184 -17.03 20.90 21.87
CA LEU A 184 -17.87 20.69 20.70
C LEU A 184 -17.73 19.26 20.18
N PRO A 185 -18.83 18.58 19.79
CA PRO A 185 -18.78 17.20 19.33
C PRO A 185 -17.98 17.02 18.03
N ILE A 186 -17.84 18.10 17.25
CA ILE A 186 -17.08 18.14 15.99
C ILE A 186 -15.58 18.42 16.18
N HIS A 187 -15.13 18.70 17.40
CA HIS A 187 -13.73 18.99 17.67
C HIS A 187 -12.87 17.75 17.34
N PRO A 188 -11.76 17.88 16.60
CA PRO A 188 -10.97 16.73 16.16
C PRO A 188 -10.55 15.77 17.29
N GLY A 189 -10.31 16.29 18.49
CA GLY A 189 -9.99 15.49 19.68
C GLY A 189 -11.04 14.44 20.08
N THR A 190 -12.27 14.47 19.54
CA THR A 190 -13.29 13.44 19.77
C THR A 190 -13.16 12.25 18.82
N TYR A 191 -12.39 12.37 17.73
CA TYR A 191 -12.15 11.28 16.77
C TYR A 191 -10.92 10.43 17.14
N GLY A 192 -10.79 9.26 16.50
CA GLY A 192 -9.65 8.37 16.69
C GLY A 192 -8.31 9.00 16.29
N GLN A 193 -7.23 8.64 17.01
CA GLN A 193 -5.90 9.25 16.83
C GLN A 193 -5.37 9.14 15.40
N LEU A 194 -5.60 8.01 14.71
CA LEU A 194 -5.15 7.81 13.34
C LEU A 194 -5.85 8.76 12.36
N PHE A 195 -7.16 8.95 12.52
CA PHE A 195 -7.94 9.89 11.71
C PHE A 195 -7.39 11.31 11.88
N ASN A 196 -7.16 11.74 13.12
CA ASN A 196 -6.66 13.07 13.41
C ASN A 196 -5.29 13.35 12.78
N LYS A 197 -4.35 12.40 12.87
CA LYS A 197 -3.02 12.58 12.27
C LYS A 197 -3.08 12.76 10.76
N VAL A 198 -3.91 11.98 10.06
CA VAL A 198 -4.05 12.09 8.61
C VAL A 198 -4.82 13.36 8.23
N ALA A 199 -5.92 13.65 8.92
CA ALA A 199 -6.79 14.79 8.63
C ALA A 199 -6.06 16.14 8.80
N VAL A 200 -5.22 16.29 9.82
CA VAL A 200 -4.40 17.50 10.03
C VAL A 200 -3.46 17.75 8.84
N SER A 201 -2.71 16.72 8.44
CA SER A 201 -1.72 16.88 7.37
C SER A 201 -2.39 17.22 6.04
N LEU A 202 -3.52 16.59 5.76
CA LEU A 202 -4.29 16.85 4.55
C LEU A 202 -4.99 18.22 4.57
N SER A 203 -5.47 18.70 5.73
CA SER A 203 -6.13 20.01 5.83
C SER A 203 -5.16 21.15 5.57
N VAL A 204 -3.93 21.04 6.07
CA VAL A 204 -2.84 21.98 5.77
C VAL A 204 -2.46 21.96 4.29
N ALA A 205 -2.37 20.78 3.68
CA ALA A 205 -2.09 20.66 2.24
C ALA A 205 -3.19 21.31 1.40
N GLN A 206 -4.46 21.09 1.78
CA GLN A 206 -5.62 21.65 1.10
C GLN A 206 -5.72 23.17 1.27
N ALA A 207 -5.40 23.72 2.44
CA ALA A 207 -5.38 25.16 2.68
C ALA A 207 -4.36 25.89 1.78
N GLY A 208 -3.26 25.23 1.44
CA GLY A 208 -2.27 25.78 0.50
C GLY A 208 -2.66 25.63 -0.98
N MET A 209 -3.59 24.74 -1.32
CA MET A 209 -3.98 24.36 -2.70
C MET A 209 -2.78 24.20 -3.65
N LYS A 210 -1.66 23.68 -3.15
CA LYS A 210 -0.42 23.58 -3.93
C LYS A 210 -0.41 22.29 -4.73
N SER A 211 -0.38 22.43 -6.05
CA SER A 211 -0.13 21.32 -6.97
C SER A 211 1.31 21.39 -7.50
N ILE A 212 1.89 20.23 -7.81
CA ILE A 212 3.15 20.20 -8.56
C ILE A 212 2.96 20.82 -9.97
N PRO A 213 3.99 21.48 -10.53
CA PRO A 213 3.90 22.10 -11.85
C PRO A 213 3.51 21.10 -12.95
N SER A 214 2.67 21.52 -13.89
CA SER A 214 2.14 20.66 -14.97
C SER A 214 3.20 20.01 -15.88
N CYS A 215 4.41 20.55 -15.94
CA CYS A 215 5.52 19.94 -16.68
C CYS A 215 5.94 18.58 -16.07
N SER A 216 5.78 18.42 -14.76
CA SER A 216 6.14 17.21 -14.01
C SER A 216 5.01 16.18 -13.96
N THR A 217 3.78 16.52 -14.38
CA THR A 217 2.60 15.65 -14.20
C THR A 217 2.35 14.69 -15.35
N LYS A 218 3.03 14.85 -16.51
CA LYS A 218 2.87 13.96 -17.68
C LYS A 218 3.01 12.47 -17.32
N SER A 219 3.88 12.15 -16.36
CA SER A 219 4.00 10.80 -15.82
C SER A 219 2.67 10.33 -15.22
N ALA A 220 2.07 11.08 -14.29
CA ALA A 220 0.87 10.67 -13.55
C ALA A 220 -0.47 10.74 -14.31
N THR A 221 -0.49 11.20 -15.58
CA THR A 221 -1.73 11.33 -16.35
C THR A 221 -2.33 9.99 -16.77
N PHE A 222 -3.66 9.99 -16.94
CA PHE A 222 -4.46 8.85 -17.40
C PHE A 222 -4.72 8.85 -18.92
N SER A 223 -4.23 9.87 -19.64
CA SER A 223 -4.31 10.02 -21.10
C SER A 223 -3.15 9.34 -21.82
#